data_AF-A0A5C3KWD4-F1
#
_entry.id   AF-A0A5C3KWD4-F1
#
_cell.length_a   1.000
_cell.length_b   1.000
_cell.length_c   1.000
_cell.angle_alpha   90.00
_cell.angle_beta   90.00
_cell.angle_gamma   90.00
#
_symmetry.space_group_name_H-M   'P 1'
#
loop_
_entity.id
_entity.type
_entity.pdbx_description
1 polymer ?
#
loop_
_entity_poly.entity_id
_entity_poly.type
_entity_poly.pdbx_seq_one_letter_code
_entity_poly.pdbx_strand_id
1 'polypeptide(L)'
;MRPDLRHSFLHFRSFHLSTPEAFKRLSSTMASNAAAESSTPTTVLPLSHQKKTANNGFRRRIITGRGPAIIVLSILTSLIFISTISIAFVGGNSDDHIFVEALNDVVRFNPGIVLVGEDVDVDVDEPSVTIRWSLMACGPGVVLPGSTGLMGNDACGLPIEALEVFVNNDLVPSGKYDPDLISLDERTGRRKGGESATKFENSYVLDVHLARQYPFDRYTLESDLRIVSPKTNRSLPISRALTTRTVPSFNIDTADFRGLVMSSGRWDSNAQRVPSQHIVMDIRRPVSARLFTLVLFAISWVLTHISMGQLVIARRGAQIGTLACFLIISTVTLVILPQIRHSMPDAPGLNGVLIDCIGFFPQMVIVGLCVIILVLLLAVRELDSWKGGPNEAYFPSSTRPVRPQRPPQSLHFGPNADMAQWERKRTMRHLRGDYVFPPVSIEGADRSKPAWKPAHRRNKTTRTVMTTVEDGEISRWSDNEDE
;
A
#
# COMPACT_ATOMS: atom_id res chain seq x y z
N MET A 1 48.95 -10.13 13.42
CA MET A 1 47.64 -9.50 13.69
C MET A 1 46.64 -10.16 12.76
N ARG A 2 45.66 -10.88 13.33
CA ARG A 2 44.63 -11.62 12.57
C ARG A 2 43.51 -10.65 12.18
N PRO A 3 43.04 -10.63 10.92
CA PRO A 3 41.87 -9.84 10.57
C PRO A 3 40.61 -10.60 11.00
N ASP A 4 39.76 -9.90 11.75
CA ASP A 4 38.42 -10.37 12.10
C ASP A 4 37.55 -10.50 10.85
N LEU A 5 37.25 -11.74 10.49
CA LEU A 5 36.19 -12.10 9.55
C LEU A 5 34.85 -11.75 10.21
N ARG A 6 34.30 -10.59 9.88
CA ARG A 6 32.89 -10.28 10.15
C ARG A 6 32.03 -11.20 9.27
N HIS A 7 31.39 -12.16 9.91
CA HIS A 7 30.30 -12.93 9.33
C HIS A 7 29.17 -11.96 8.94
N SER A 8 29.03 -11.69 7.64
CA SER A 8 27.79 -11.14 7.11
C SER A 8 26.70 -12.19 7.28
N PHE A 9 25.62 -11.80 7.93
CA PHE A 9 24.43 -12.62 8.05
C PHE A 9 23.82 -12.78 6.66
N LEU A 10 24.05 -13.95 6.04
CA LEU A 10 23.22 -14.45 4.96
C LEU A 10 21.83 -14.78 5.51
N HIS A 11 21.00 -13.76 5.69
CA HIS A 11 19.56 -13.94 5.88
C HIS A 11 18.89 -13.99 4.51
N PHE A 12 19.22 -15.01 3.74
CA PHE A 12 18.34 -15.46 2.66
C PHE A 12 17.02 -15.88 3.31
N ARG A 13 16.01 -14.98 3.26
CA ARG A 13 14.62 -15.39 3.42
C ARG A 13 14.27 -16.26 2.23
N SER A 14 14.57 -17.55 2.36
CA SER A 14 13.94 -18.59 1.57
C SER A 14 12.43 -18.40 1.67
N PHE A 15 11.78 -18.09 0.56
CA PHE A 15 10.35 -18.29 0.37
C PHE A 15 10.06 -19.78 0.49
N HIS A 16 9.97 -20.29 1.72
CA HIS A 16 9.25 -21.53 1.97
C HIS A 16 7.78 -21.24 1.76
N LEU A 17 7.32 -21.55 0.55
CA LEU A 17 5.94 -21.90 0.28
C LEU A 17 5.42 -22.74 1.46
N SER A 18 4.45 -22.19 2.18
CA SER A 18 3.69 -22.92 3.19
C SER A 18 3.26 -24.27 2.62
N THR A 19 3.66 -25.34 3.29
CA THR A 19 3.33 -26.73 2.94
C THR A 19 1.81 -26.91 2.72
N PRO A 20 1.37 -27.70 1.71
CA PRO A 20 -0.04 -28.04 1.49
C PRO A 20 -0.70 -28.81 2.65
N GLU A 21 0.06 -29.16 3.70
CA GLU A 21 -0.43 -29.85 4.89
C GLU A 21 -1.27 -28.98 5.84
N ALA A 22 -1.06 -27.65 5.85
CA ALA A 22 -1.85 -26.75 6.69
C ALA A 22 -3.32 -26.67 6.23
N PHE A 23 -3.58 -26.82 4.92
CA PHE A 23 -4.94 -26.87 4.38
C PHE A 23 -5.60 -28.25 4.57
N LYS A 24 -4.80 -29.33 4.63
CA LYS A 24 -5.28 -30.71 4.81
C LYS A 24 -5.78 -30.99 6.24
N ARG A 25 -5.27 -30.27 7.25
CA ARG A 25 -5.74 -30.37 8.65
C ARG A 25 -7.06 -29.62 8.90
N LEU A 26 -7.36 -28.59 8.12
CA LEU A 26 -8.64 -27.87 8.21
C LEU A 26 -9.80 -28.63 7.54
N SER A 27 -9.52 -29.43 6.50
CA SER A 27 -10.55 -30.28 5.87
C SER A 27 -10.83 -31.59 6.63
N SER A 28 -9.85 -32.16 7.35
CA SER A 28 -10.05 -33.40 8.12
C SER A 28 -10.92 -33.22 9.37
N THR A 29 -11.04 -32.00 9.89
CA THR A 29 -11.81 -31.72 11.12
C THR A 29 -13.31 -31.52 10.86
N MET A 30 -13.73 -31.42 9.60
CA MET A 30 -15.16 -31.36 9.22
C MET A 30 -15.72 -32.68 8.67
N ALA A 31 -14.89 -33.71 8.48
CA ALA A 31 -15.30 -34.99 7.91
C ALA A 31 -15.54 -36.12 8.95
N SER A 32 -15.30 -35.88 10.25
CA SER A 32 -15.35 -36.94 11.27
C SER A 32 -16.67 -37.09 12.03
N ASN A 33 -17.73 -36.36 11.69
CA ASN A 33 -19.03 -36.45 12.38
C ASN A 33 -20.16 -37.06 11.53
N ALA A 34 -19.82 -37.79 10.46
CA ALA A 34 -20.81 -38.36 9.55
C ALA A 34 -20.55 -39.86 9.27
N ALA A 35 -20.44 -40.70 10.31
CA ALA A 35 -20.49 -42.15 10.16
C ALA A 35 -20.67 -42.87 11.50
N ALA A 36 -21.86 -42.82 12.08
CA ALA A 36 -22.31 -43.81 13.06
C ALA A 36 -23.85 -43.80 13.11
N GLU A 37 -24.44 -44.99 13.32
CA GLU A 37 -25.87 -45.35 13.41
C GLU A 37 -26.47 -45.86 12.09
N SER A 38 -26.34 -47.15 11.80
CA SER A 38 -26.91 -48.34 12.46
C SER A 38 -28.41 -48.49 12.24
N SER A 39 -28.72 -49.56 11.51
CA SER A 39 -30.01 -50.06 11.09
C SER A 39 -30.85 -50.68 12.21
N THR A 40 -32.13 -50.33 12.28
CA THR A 40 -33.20 -51.25 12.72
C THR A 40 -34.54 -50.87 12.08
N PRO A 41 -35.38 -51.85 11.68
CA PRO A 41 -36.65 -51.61 11.00
C PRO A 41 -37.86 -51.61 11.93
N THR A 42 -38.96 -51.07 11.40
CA THR A 42 -40.37 -51.27 11.80
C THR A 42 -40.88 -50.44 12.98
N THR A 43 -41.84 -49.55 12.72
CA THR A 43 -43.27 -49.75 13.08
C THR A 43 -44.06 -48.52 12.63
N VAL A 44 -45.03 -48.76 11.75
CA VAL A 44 -46.00 -47.76 11.27
C VAL A 44 -47.07 -47.59 12.32
N LEU A 45 -47.30 -46.38 12.82
CA LEU A 45 -48.59 -45.94 13.36
C LEU A 45 -48.74 -44.41 13.17
N PRO A 46 -49.93 -43.93 12.79
CA PRO A 46 -50.19 -42.52 12.48
C PRO A 46 -50.64 -41.80 13.75
N LEU A 47 -50.30 -40.52 13.91
CA LEU A 47 -51.14 -39.49 14.53
C LEU A 47 -50.38 -38.16 14.46
N SER A 48 -50.88 -37.21 13.67
CA SER A 48 -51.56 -36.03 14.21
C SER A 48 -50.75 -35.30 15.29
N HIS A 49 -49.91 -34.35 14.88
CA HIS A 49 -50.02 -33.01 15.45
C HIS A 49 -49.41 -31.96 14.53
N GLN A 50 -50.30 -31.09 14.10
CA GLN A 50 -50.10 -29.90 13.30
C GLN A 50 -49.16 -28.92 14.02
N LYS A 51 -47.85 -29.05 13.81
CA LYS A 51 -46.89 -28.02 14.23
C LYS A 51 -46.90 -26.93 13.16
N LYS A 52 -47.75 -25.92 13.37
CA LYS A 52 -47.69 -24.64 12.65
C LYS A 52 -46.29 -24.08 12.84
N THR A 53 -45.43 -24.37 11.87
CA THR A 53 -44.20 -23.64 11.65
C THR A 53 -44.62 -22.20 11.40
N ALA A 54 -44.40 -21.36 12.42
CA ALA A 54 -44.49 -19.92 12.31
C ALA A 54 -43.51 -19.51 11.21
N ASN A 55 -44.06 -19.36 10.02
CA ASN A 55 -43.43 -18.81 8.84
C ASN A 55 -43.20 -17.32 9.13
N ASN A 56 -42.29 -17.05 10.06
CA ASN A 56 -41.79 -15.71 10.32
C ASN A 56 -41.06 -15.31 9.05
N GLY A 57 -41.78 -14.52 8.27
CA GLY A 57 -41.32 -13.89 7.04
C GLY A 57 -40.05 -13.12 7.31
N PHE A 58 -38.93 -13.84 7.27
CA PHE A 58 -37.65 -13.33 6.85
C PHE A 58 -37.85 -12.96 5.39
N ARG A 59 -38.56 -11.84 5.15
CA ARG A 59 -38.47 -11.07 3.91
C ARG A 59 -37.02 -10.64 3.86
N ARG A 60 -36.19 -11.57 3.38
CA ARG A 60 -34.92 -11.32 2.72
C ARG A 60 -35.24 -10.27 1.66
N ARG A 61 -35.16 -8.99 2.05
CA ARG A 61 -34.64 -7.98 1.15
C ARG A 61 -33.15 -8.30 1.01
N ILE A 62 -32.84 -9.50 0.49
CA ILE A 62 -31.71 -9.63 -0.41
C ILE A 62 -32.02 -8.55 -1.43
N ILE A 63 -31.24 -7.48 -1.40
CA ILE A 63 -31.13 -6.60 -2.53
C ILE A 63 -30.77 -7.58 -3.65
N THR A 64 -31.76 -7.98 -4.44
CA THR A 64 -31.59 -8.75 -5.65
C THR A 64 -30.89 -7.80 -6.61
N GLY A 65 -29.60 -7.56 -6.35
CA GLY A 65 -28.66 -7.26 -7.39
C GLY A 65 -28.88 -8.38 -8.40
N ARG A 66 -29.52 -8.03 -9.51
CA ARG A 66 -29.79 -8.95 -10.61
C ARG A 66 -28.51 -9.74 -10.83
N GLY A 67 -28.53 -11.06 -10.68
CA GLY A 67 -27.34 -11.92 -10.87
C GLY A 67 -26.46 -11.53 -12.07
N PRO A 68 -27.03 -11.08 -13.21
CA PRO A 68 -26.27 -10.49 -14.31
C PRO A 68 -25.32 -9.35 -13.93
N ALA A 69 -25.71 -8.44 -13.04
CA ALA A 69 -24.88 -7.30 -12.63
C ALA A 69 -23.62 -7.74 -11.88
N ILE A 70 -23.70 -8.79 -11.05
CA ILE A 70 -22.53 -9.35 -10.34
C ILE A 70 -21.58 -10.01 -11.33
N ILE A 71 -22.12 -10.76 -12.30
CA ILE A 71 -21.32 -11.41 -13.34
C ILE A 71 -20.63 -10.36 -14.21
N VAL A 72 -21.35 -9.31 -14.64
CA VAL A 72 -20.79 -8.21 -15.43
C VAL A 72 -19.69 -7.48 -14.65
N LEU A 73 -19.92 -7.18 -13.37
CA LEU A 73 -18.90 -6.53 -12.53
C LEU A 73 -17.66 -7.40 -12.41
N SER A 74 -17.82 -8.70 -12.16
CA SER A 74 -16.71 -9.66 -12.05
C SER A 74 -15.88 -9.75 -13.34
N ILE A 75 -16.54 -9.86 -14.49
CA ILE A 75 -15.89 -9.87 -15.81
C ILE A 75 -15.14 -8.55 -16.03
N LEU A 76 -15.76 -7.41 -15.72
CA LEU A 76 -15.13 -6.09 -15.87
C LEU A 76 -13.88 -5.97 -15.00
N THR A 77 -13.94 -6.37 -13.72
CA THR A 77 -12.76 -6.37 -12.84
C THR A 77 -11.66 -7.30 -13.34
N SER A 78 -11.99 -8.48 -13.84
CA SER A 78 -11.01 -9.41 -14.41
C SER A 78 -10.36 -8.86 -15.67
N LEU A 79 -11.12 -8.19 -16.55
CA LEU A 79 -10.58 -7.55 -17.75
C LEU A 79 -9.67 -6.37 -17.41
N ILE A 80 -10.06 -5.53 -16.44
CA ILE A 80 -9.22 -4.43 -15.93
C ILE A 80 -7.93 -5.00 -15.35
N PHE A 81 -8.02 -6.08 -14.57
CA PHE A 81 -6.86 -6.74 -13.97
C PHE A 81 -5.91 -7.31 -15.04
N ILE A 82 -6.43 -8.07 -16.02
CA ILE A 82 -5.60 -8.61 -17.11
C ILE A 82 -4.97 -7.48 -17.92
N SER A 83 -5.75 -6.44 -18.26
CA SER A 83 -5.25 -5.30 -19.03
C SER A 83 -4.17 -4.52 -18.28
N THR A 84 -4.34 -4.28 -16.97
CA THR A 84 -3.33 -3.60 -16.15
C THR A 84 -2.04 -4.41 -16.05
N ILE A 85 -2.14 -5.74 -15.88
CA ILE A 85 -0.98 -6.64 -15.92
C ILE A 85 -0.31 -6.62 -17.29
N SER A 86 -1.07 -6.74 -18.39
CA SER A 86 -0.49 -6.72 -19.73
C SER A 86 0.24 -5.41 -20.02
N ILE A 87 -0.34 -4.26 -19.63
CA ILE A 87 0.30 -2.95 -19.80
C ILE A 87 1.57 -2.84 -18.94
N ALA A 88 1.62 -3.45 -17.75
CA ALA A 88 2.81 -3.45 -16.91
C ALA A 88 4.02 -4.17 -17.55
N PHE A 89 3.78 -5.11 -18.47
CA PHE A 89 4.84 -5.82 -19.21
C PHE A 89 5.25 -5.13 -20.53
N VAL A 90 4.50 -4.14 -21.01
CA VAL A 90 4.85 -3.37 -22.21
C VAL A 90 5.93 -2.35 -21.83
N GLY A 91 7.19 -2.78 -21.84
CA GLY A 91 8.34 -1.89 -21.58
C GLY A 91 9.61 -2.57 -21.07
N GLY A 92 9.59 -3.85 -20.71
CA GLY A 92 10.72 -4.51 -20.04
C GLY A 92 11.96 -4.83 -20.89
N ASN A 93 12.06 -4.34 -22.13
CA ASN A 93 13.09 -4.79 -23.09
C ASN A 93 13.94 -3.67 -23.71
N SER A 94 14.02 -2.50 -23.06
CA SER A 94 14.72 -1.32 -23.61
C SER A 94 16.20 -1.17 -23.21
N ASP A 95 16.68 -1.90 -22.22
CA ASP A 95 17.87 -1.45 -21.48
C ASP A 95 19.19 -1.81 -22.18
N ASP A 96 19.22 -2.85 -23.00
CA ASP A 96 20.43 -3.30 -23.71
C ASP A 96 20.98 -2.28 -24.71
N HIS A 97 20.14 -1.38 -25.22
CA HIS A 97 20.55 -0.38 -26.22
C HIS A 97 21.09 0.92 -25.61
N ILE A 98 20.84 1.17 -24.31
CA ILE A 98 21.15 2.47 -23.69
C ILE A 98 22.66 2.69 -23.60
N PHE A 99 23.43 1.66 -23.27
CA PHE A 99 24.89 1.79 -23.15
C PHE A 99 25.57 1.93 -24.51
N VAL A 100 25.06 1.27 -25.56
CA VAL A 100 25.69 1.28 -26.90
C VAL A 100 25.80 2.70 -27.45
N GLU A 101 24.72 3.48 -27.37
CA GLU A 101 24.69 4.87 -27.85
C GLU A 101 25.67 5.75 -27.05
N ALA A 102 25.61 5.67 -25.72
CA ALA A 102 26.51 6.43 -24.85
C ALA A 102 27.99 6.07 -25.07
N LEU A 103 28.32 4.79 -25.28
CA LEU A 103 29.68 4.34 -25.58
C LEU A 103 30.14 4.82 -26.96
N ASN A 104 29.26 4.81 -27.96
CA ASN A 104 29.57 5.37 -29.28
C ASN A 104 29.90 6.87 -29.21
N ASP A 105 29.20 7.62 -28.36
CA ASP A 105 29.50 9.03 -28.13
C ASP A 105 30.86 9.23 -27.44
N VAL A 106 31.19 8.40 -26.46
CA VAL A 106 32.53 8.43 -25.83
C VAL A 106 33.63 8.17 -26.86
N VAL A 107 33.47 7.16 -27.71
CA VAL A 107 34.45 6.83 -28.77
C VAL A 107 34.66 8.01 -29.72
N ARG A 108 33.57 8.73 -30.07
CA ARG A 108 33.61 9.84 -31.03
C ARG A 108 34.17 11.13 -30.44
N PHE A 109 33.77 11.49 -29.22
CA PHE A 109 34.00 12.83 -28.68
C PHE A 109 35.03 12.86 -27.55
N ASN A 110 35.21 11.76 -26.82
CA ASN A 110 36.01 11.78 -25.58
C ASN A 110 36.61 10.40 -25.24
N PRO A 111 37.47 9.82 -26.11
CA PRO A 111 38.04 8.50 -25.88
C PRO A 111 38.84 8.47 -24.56
N GLY A 112 38.76 7.36 -23.84
CA GLY A 112 39.39 7.21 -22.52
C GLY A 112 38.75 6.11 -21.67
N ILE A 113 38.94 6.18 -20.35
CA ILE A 113 38.41 5.19 -19.40
C ILE A 113 36.94 5.49 -19.10
N VAL A 114 36.10 4.47 -19.14
CA VAL A 114 34.67 4.54 -18.85
C VAL A 114 34.34 3.60 -17.71
N LEU A 115 33.50 4.06 -16.79
CA LEU A 115 32.93 3.24 -15.73
C LEU A 115 31.46 2.97 -16.02
N VAL A 116 31.04 1.71 -15.98
CA VAL A 116 29.65 1.32 -16.22
C VAL A 116 29.12 0.58 -15.00
N GLY A 117 28.19 1.19 -14.28
CA GLY A 117 27.42 0.58 -13.19
C GLY A 117 26.33 -0.32 -13.77
N GLU A 118 26.67 -1.58 -13.99
CA GLU A 118 25.78 -2.59 -14.62
C GLU A 118 24.66 -3.03 -13.70
N ASP A 119 24.97 -3.16 -12.41
CA ASP A 119 24.03 -3.60 -11.39
C ASP A 119 23.96 -2.53 -10.30
N VAL A 120 22.74 -2.11 -9.99
CA VAL A 120 22.47 -1.12 -8.96
C VAL A 120 21.40 -1.69 -8.04
N ASP A 121 21.80 -2.00 -6.82
CA ASP A 121 20.92 -2.50 -5.77
C ASP A 121 20.59 -1.37 -4.81
N VAL A 122 19.31 -1.02 -4.71
CA VAL A 122 18.83 0.08 -3.86
C VAL A 122 18.16 -0.53 -2.63
N ASP A 123 18.81 -0.41 -1.48
CA ASP A 123 18.24 -0.79 -0.20
C ASP A 123 17.57 0.45 0.43
N VAL A 124 16.27 0.33 0.67
CA VAL A 124 15.46 1.39 1.30
C VAL A 124 15.43 1.24 2.82
N ASP A 125 15.56 0.01 3.32
CA ASP A 125 15.52 -0.27 4.75
C ASP A 125 16.84 0.17 5.40
N GLU A 126 17.96 -0.12 4.75
CA GLU A 126 19.25 0.53 5.00
C GLU A 126 19.50 1.53 3.86
N PRO A 127 19.28 2.85 4.05
CA PRO A 127 19.23 3.84 2.98
C PRO A 127 20.58 3.95 2.26
N SER A 128 20.80 3.04 1.33
CA SER A 128 22.08 2.77 0.72
C SER A 128 21.85 2.23 -0.68
N VAL A 129 22.83 2.46 -1.54
CA VAL A 129 22.83 1.94 -2.90
C VAL A 129 24.17 1.27 -3.15
N THR A 130 24.12 0.06 -3.67
CA THR A 130 25.31 -0.70 -4.04
C THR A 130 25.42 -0.73 -5.55
N ILE A 131 26.53 -0.23 -6.07
CA ILE A 131 26.79 -0.16 -7.51
C ILE A 131 27.94 -1.10 -7.85
N ARG A 132 27.68 -2.02 -8.80
CA ARG A 132 28.71 -2.87 -9.40
C ARG A 132 29.24 -2.21 -10.67
N TRP A 133 30.44 -1.67 -10.56
CA TRP A 133 31.13 -0.95 -11.63
C TRP A 133 31.98 -1.90 -12.47
N SER A 134 31.81 -1.83 -13.79
CA SER A 134 32.69 -2.42 -14.79
C SER A 134 33.65 -1.37 -15.33
N LEU A 135 34.95 -1.65 -15.27
CA LEU A 135 35.98 -0.83 -15.91
C LEU A 135 36.14 -1.20 -17.39
N MET A 136 36.09 -0.20 -18.25
CA MET A 136 36.39 -0.35 -19.67
C MET A 136 37.15 0.86 -20.22
N ALA A 137 37.75 0.70 -21.39
CA ALA A 137 38.38 1.78 -22.14
C ALA A 137 37.74 1.86 -23.53
N CYS A 138 37.62 3.06 -24.07
CA CYS A 138 37.06 3.32 -25.40
C CYS A 138 38.01 4.18 -26.22
N GLY A 139 38.32 3.75 -27.43
CA GLY A 139 39.15 4.50 -28.38
C GLY A 139 40.56 3.94 -28.57
N PRO A 140 41.31 4.48 -29.55
CA PRO A 140 42.61 3.94 -29.94
C PRO A 140 43.68 4.23 -28.87
N GLY A 141 44.55 3.24 -28.62
CA GLY A 141 45.71 3.39 -27.73
C GLY A 141 45.42 3.24 -26.23
N VAL A 142 44.15 3.22 -25.82
CA VAL A 142 43.73 2.97 -24.44
C VAL A 142 43.14 1.57 -24.23
N VAL A 143 42.68 0.94 -25.31
CA VAL A 143 42.12 -0.42 -25.30
C VAL A 143 43.22 -1.47 -25.43
N LEU A 144 43.15 -2.50 -24.59
CA LEU A 144 44.03 -3.65 -24.58
C LEU A 144 43.88 -4.45 -25.88
N PRO A 145 44.96 -4.63 -26.66
CA PRO A 145 44.90 -5.37 -27.92
C PRO A 145 44.34 -6.79 -27.72
N GLY A 146 43.39 -7.17 -28.59
CA GLY A 146 42.75 -8.47 -28.53
C GLY A 146 41.59 -8.59 -27.53
N SER A 147 41.18 -7.52 -26.85
CA SER A 147 39.93 -7.53 -26.08
C SER A 147 38.72 -7.75 -26.99
N THR A 148 37.73 -8.50 -26.52
CA THR A 148 36.41 -8.53 -27.16
C THR A 148 35.71 -7.18 -26.95
N GLY A 149 34.94 -6.74 -27.94
CA GLY A 149 34.05 -5.59 -27.76
C GLY A 149 33.16 -5.80 -26.53
N LEU A 150 33.01 -4.77 -25.71
CA LEU A 150 32.16 -4.80 -24.51
C LEU A 150 30.86 -4.07 -24.80
N MET A 151 29.75 -4.57 -24.26
CA MET A 151 28.41 -3.95 -24.40
C MET A 151 28.03 -3.62 -25.84
N GLY A 152 28.34 -4.51 -26.79
CA GLY A 152 27.98 -4.33 -28.21
C GLY A 152 28.79 -3.28 -28.97
N ASN A 153 29.86 -2.73 -28.40
CA ASN A 153 30.74 -1.77 -29.06
C ASN A 153 32.16 -2.33 -29.24
N ASP A 154 32.58 -2.53 -30.50
CA ASP A 154 33.91 -3.06 -30.83
C ASP A 154 35.06 -2.06 -30.61
N ALA A 155 34.77 -0.76 -30.51
CA ALA A 155 35.75 0.28 -30.21
C ALA A 155 35.99 0.46 -28.70
N CYS A 156 35.23 -0.25 -27.86
CA CYS A 156 35.39 -0.29 -26.42
C CYS A 156 35.80 -1.69 -25.97
N GLY A 157 36.70 -1.77 -25.00
CA GLY A 157 37.25 -3.02 -24.51
C GLY A 157 37.91 -2.86 -23.15
N LEU A 158 38.85 -3.76 -22.84
CA LEU A 158 39.58 -3.72 -21.58
C LEU A 158 40.65 -2.62 -21.59
N PRO A 159 40.94 -1.93 -20.47
CA PRO A 159 42.03 -0.97 -20.40
C PRO A 159 43.42 -1.60 -20.63
N ILE A 160 44.33 -0.89 -21.30
CA ILE A 160 45.69 -1.39 -21.59
C ILE A 160 46.64 -1.36 -20.38
N GLU A 161 46.37 -0.50 -19.40
CA GLU A 161 47.19 -0.35 -18.19
C GLU A 161 46.45 -0.79 -16.93
N ALA A 162 47.20 -1.12 -15.87
CA ALA A 162 46.63 -1.41 -14.56
C ALA A 162 46.01 -0.14 -13.97
N LEU A 163 44.90 -0.29 -13.24
CA LEU A 163 44.12 0.83 -12.70
C LEU A 163 43.77 0.57 -11.24
N GLU A 164 43.87 1.60 -10.41
CA GLU A 164 43.34 1.64 -9.05
C GLU A 164 42.24 2.70 -8.98
N VAL A 165 41.04 2.27 -8.60
CA VAL A 165 39.86 3.14 -8.49
C VAL A 165 39.65 3.51 -7.03
N PHE A 166 39.50 4.80 -6.76
CA PHE A 166 39.20 5.32 -5.45
C PHE A 166 37.85 6.02 -5.48
N VAL A 167 37.04 5.76 -4.47
CA VAL A 167 35.71 6.34 -4.29
C VAL A 167 35.76 7.32 -3.12
N ASN A 168 35.10 8.47 -3.23
CA ASN A 168 34.95 9.48 -2.18
C ASN A 168 36.26 9.90 -1.50
N ASN A 169 37.35 9.96 -2.28
CA ASN A 169 38.69 10.28 -1.81
C ASN A 169 39.26 9.33 -0.74
N ASP A 170 38.83 8.06 -0.76
CA ASP A 170 39.41 7.04 0.10
C ASP A 170 40.92 6.88 -0.14
N LEU A 171 41.63 6.48 0.92
CA LEU A 171 43.07 6.19 0.89
C LEU A 171 43.37 4.81 0.31
N VAL A 172 42.40 3.89 0.40
CA VAL A 172 42.50 2.53 -0.11
C VAL A 172 41.66 2.47 -1.40
N PRO A 173 42.19 1.91 -2.49
CA PRO A 173 41.40 1.76 -3.70
C PRO A 173 40.26 0.76 -3.48
N SER A 174 39.04 1.15 -3.84
CA SER A 174 37.84 0.32 -3.81
C SER A 174 37.86 -0.77 -4.87
N GLY A 175 38.60 -0.55 -5.97
CA GLY A 175 38.76 -1.51 -7.06
C GLY A 175 40.17 -1.51 -7.63
N LYS A 176 40.67 -2.68 -8.03
CA LYS A 176 41.94 -2.85 -8.73
C LYS A 176 41.73 -3.64 -10.01
N TYR A 177 42.38 -3.18 -11.08
CA TYR A 177 42.40 -3.83 -12.37
C TYR A 177 43.83 -4.07 -12.81
N ASP A 178 44.13 -5.28 -13.28
CA ASP A 178 45.43 -5.64 -13.85
C ASP A 178 45.25 -6.40 -15.18
N PRO A 179 45.67 -5.83 -16.32
CA PRO A 179 45.54 -6.48 -17.63
C PRO A 179 46.38 -7.77 -17.74
N ASP A 180 47.41 -7.94 -16.93
CA ASP A 180 48.29 -9.11 -16.96
C ASP A 180 47.64 -10.35 -16.35
N LEU A 181 46.61 -10.15 -15.50
CA LEU A 181 45.82 -11.23 -14.90
C LEU A 181 44.68 -11.73 -15.80
N ILE A 182 44.42 -11.06 -16.93
CA ILE A 182 43.34 -11.44 -17.85
C ILE A 182 43.77 -12.61 -18.73
N SER A 183 43.09 -13.74 -18.59
CA SER A 183 43.32 -14.94 -19.40
C SER A 183 43.02 -14.71 -20.89
N LEU A 184 43.86 -15.26 -21.75
CA LEU A 184 43.60 -15.37 -23.19
C LEU A 184 42.79 -16.63 -23.46
N ASP A 185 41.75 -16.50 -24.28
CA ASP A 185 41.01 -17.65 -24.83
C ASP A 185 41.89 -18.31 -25.90
N GLU A 186 42.35 -19.55 -25.63
CA GLU A 186 43.26 -20.29 -26.50
C GLU A 186 42.73 -20.46 -27.93
N ARG A 187 41.41 -20.56 -28.10
CA ARG A 187 40.81 -20.83 -29.42
C ARG A 187 40.71 -19.59 -30.28
N THR A 188 40.39 -18.45 -29.66
CA THR A 188 40.14 -17.20 -30.39
C THR A 188 41.33 -16.25 -30.35
N GLY A 189 42.29 -16.49 -29.45
CA GLY A 189 43.37 -15.55 -29.12
C GLY A 189 42.85 -14.25 -28.49
N ARG A 190 41.55 -14.16 -28.17
CA ARG A 190 40.95 -12.95 -27.60
C ARG A 190 41.01 -13.00 -26.08
N ARG A 191 41.21 -11.84 -25.47
CA ARG A 191 41.13 -11.69 -24.02
C ARG A 191 39.67 -11.55 -23.64
N LYS A 192 39.17 -12.46 -22.81
CA LYS A 192 37.86 -12.37 -22.17
C LYS A 192 38.06 -11.83 -20.76
N GLY A 193 37.46 -10.68 -20.47
CA GLY A 193 37.42 -10.16 -19.11
C GLY A 193 36.63 -11.12 -18.24
N GLY A 194 37.28 -11.75 -17.28
CA GLY A 194 36.57 -12.42 -16.19
C GLY A 194 35.87 -11.35 -15.35
N GLU A 195 34.62 -11.59 -14.96
CA GLU A 195 33.84 -10.60 -14.22
C GLU A 195 34.54 -10.14 -12.94
N SER A 196 35.20 -11.06 -12.23
CA SER A 196 35.96 -10.73 -11.01
C SER A 196 37.21 -9.88 -11.24
N ALA A 197 37.74 -9.83 -12.45
CA ALA A 197 38.95 -9.07 -12.77
C ALA A 197 38.65 -7.65 -13.28
N THR A 198 37.43 -7.41 -13.77
CA THR A 198 37.04 -6.13 -14.40
C THR A 198 35.96 -5.39 -13.65
N LYS A 199 35.34 -6.03 -12.65
CA LYS A 199 34.25 -5.46 -11.86
C LYS A 199 34.68 -5.24 -10.41
N PHE A 200 34.20 -4.16 -9.82
CA PHE A 200 34.27 -3.92 -8.39
C PHE A 200 32.92 -3.40 -7.89
N GLU A 201 32.66 -3.60 -6.60
CA GLU A 201 31.39 -3.23 -5.98
C GLU A 201 31.66 -2.20 -4.90
N ASN A 202 30.81 -1.17 -4.83
CA ASN A 202 30.88 -0.17 -3.79
C ASN A 202 29.48 0.20 -3.30
N SER A 203 29.32 0.26 -1.99
CA SER A 203 28.09 0.69 -1.33
C SER A 203 28.20 2.16 -0.93
N TYR A 204 27.12 2.89 -1.16
CA TYR A 204 27.01 4.32 -0.90
C TYR A 204 25.84 4.59 0.03
N VAL A 205 25.98 5.56 0.93
CA VAL A 205 24.86 6.02 1.77
C VAL A 205 24.05 7.03 0.96
N LEU A 206 22.72 6.83 0.93
CA LEU A 206 21.79 7.72 0.25
C LEU A 206 21.42 8.91 1.13
N ASP A 207 21.20 10.05 0.50
CA ASP A 207 20.53 11.17 1.13
C ASP A 207 19.01 10.90 1.21
N VAL A 208 18.47 10.96 2.42
CA VAL A 208 17.10 10.59 2.79
C VAL A 208 16.18 11.77 3.12
N HIS A 209 16.58 13.02 2.83
CA HIS A 209 15.75 14.19 3.16
C HIS A 209 14.31 14.09 2.63
N LEU A 210 14.10 13.45 1.48
CA LEU A 210 12.77 13.26 0.85
C LEU A 210 12.26 11.81 0.93
N ALA A 211 12.92 10.92 1.68
CA ALA A 211 12.56 9.50 1.77
C ALA A 211 11.20 9.25 2.46
N ARG A 212 10.73 10.18 3.30
CA ARG A 212 9.47 10.03 4.07
C ARG A 212 8.19 10.12 3.22
N GLN A 213 8.31 10.45 1.94
CA GLN A 213 7.17 10.75 1.05
C GLN A 213 6.65 9.55 0.25
N TYR A 214 6.97 8.31 0.64
CA TYR A 214 6.52 7.10 -0.07
C TYR A 214 5.02 7.14 -0.46
N PRO A 215 4.66 6.82 -1.72
CA PRO A 215 5.53 6.29 -2.81
C PRO A 215 6.20 7.38 -3.68
N PHE A 216 6.15 8.64 -3.25
CA PHE A 216 6.78 9.79 -3.93
C PHE A 216 8.16 10.14 -3.34
N ASP A 217 8.72 9.21 -2.58
CA ASP A 217 10.07 9.28 -2.05
C ASP A 217 11.11 9.49 -3.18
N ARG A 218 12.16 10.23 -2.82
CA ARG A 218 13.32 10.50 -3.64
C ARG A 218 14.57 10.33 -2.79
N TYR A 219 15.59 9.76 -3.40
CA TYR A 219 16.91 9.58 -2.80
C TYR A 219 17.93 10.18 -3.74
N THR A 220 18.91 10.87 -3.17
CA THR A 220 20.01 11.45 -3.94
C THR A 220 21.33 10.87 -3.47
N LEU A 221 22.21 10.60 -4.42
CA LEU A 221 23.59 10.18 -4.15
C LEU A 221 24.52 11.16 -4.86
N GLU A 222 25.52 11.62 -4.12
CA GLU A 222 26.67 12.34 -4.66
C GLU A 222 27.93 11.55 -4.33
N SER A 223 28.78 11.32 -5.33
CA SER A 223 30.04 10.59 -5.14
C SER A 223 31.13 11.08 -6.09
N ASP A 224 32.37 11.03 -5.61
CA ASP A 224 33.56 11.31 -6.41
C ASP A 224 34.33 10.03 -6.73
N LEU A 225 34.61 9.82 -8.01
CA LEU A 225 35.46 8.72 -8.49
C LEU A 225 36.78 9.27 -9.02
N ARG A 226 37.89 8.61 -8.70
CA ARG A 226 39.20 8.89 -9.33
C ARG A 226 39.91 7.59 -9.68
N ILE A 227 40.66 7.62 -10.78
CA ILE A 227 41.47 6.48 -11.23
C ILE A 227 42.94 6.88 -11.19
N VAL A 228 43.79 6.03 -10.64
CA VAL A 228 45.24 6.20 -10.62
C VAL A 228 45.91 4.98 -11.24
N SER A 229 46.89 5.22 -12.10
CA SER A 229 47.75 4.16 -12.64
C SER A 229 48.80 3.79 -11.58
N PRO A 230 48.84 2.55 -11.08
CA PRO A 230 49.82 2.14 -10.06
C PRO A 230 51.26 2.14 -10.62
N LYS A 231 51.42 2.06 -11.94
CA LYS A 231 52.74 2.09 -12.61
C LYS A 231 53.34 3.49 -12.66
N THR A 232 52.51 4.51 -12.91
CA THR A 232 52.98 5.89 -13.06
C THR A 232 52.68 6.78 -11.86
N ASN A 233 51.83 6.30 -10.95
CA ASN A 233 51.24 7.08 -9.85
C ASN A 233 50.60 8.40 -10.33
N ARG A 234 50.07 8.39 -11.57
CA ARG A 234 49.35 9.52 -12.16
C ARG A 234 47.88 9.18 -12.25
N SER A 235 47.07 10.19 -12.01
CA SER A 235 45.63 10.11 -12.18
C SER A 235 45.25 10.12 -13.65
N LEU A 236 44.33 9.24 -14.01
CA LEU A 236 43.80 9.14 -15.37
C LEU A 236 42.39 9.76 -15.40
N PRO A 237 42.07 10.55 -16.43
CA PRO A 237 40.74 11.11 -16.56
C PRO A 237 39.72 10.01 -16.86
N ILE A 238 38.59 10.04 -16.16
CA ILE A 238 37.42 9.26 -16.50
C ILE A 238 36.66 10.04 -17.58
N SER A 239 36.40 9.40 -18.72
CA SER A 239 35.67 10.01 -19.82
C SER A 239 34.18 10.11 -19.53
N ARG A 240 33.61 9.08 -18.92
CA ARG A 240 32.19 8.98 -18.58
C ARG A 240 31.98 7.97 -17.46
N ALA A 241 31.01 8.23 -16.60
CA ALA A 241 30.46 7.24 -15.70
C ALA A 241 28.97 7.04 -16.02
N LEU A 242 28.60 5.82 -16.35
CA LEU A 242 27.24 5.44 -16.75
C LEU A 242 26.69 4.45 -15.74
N THR A 243 25.38 4.46 -15.50
CA THR A 243 24.71 3.44 -14.69
C THR A 243 23.47 2.95 -15.42
N THR A 244 22.93 1.81 -15.02
CA THR A 244 21.57 1.44 -15.44
C THR A 244 20.57 2.52 -15.01
N ARG A 245 19.57 2.78 -15.85
CA ARG A 245 18.53 3.79 -15.59
C ARG A 245 17.32 3.23 -14.88
N THR A 246 17.19 1.91 -14.88
CA THR A 246 15.99 1.21 -14.44
C THR A 246 16.44 -0.03 -13.69
N VAL A 247 15.94 -0.15 -12.47
CA VAL A 247 16.10 -1.32 -11.61
C VAL A 247 14.72 -1.71 -11.08
N PRO A 248 14.55 -2.91 -10.50
CA PRO A 248 13.28 -3.25 -9.86
C PRO A 248 12.83 -2.14 -8.91
N SER A 249 11.62 -1.62 -9.12
CA SER A 249 10.98 -0.58 -8.29
C SER A 249 11.63 0.80 -8.24
N PHE A 250 12.72 1.08 -8.99
CA PHE A 250 13.32 2.42 -9.06
C PHE A 250 13.74 2.80 -10.49
N ASN A 251 13.55 4.08 -10.78
CA ASN A 251 14.18 4.76 -11.90
C ASN A 251 15.36 5.56 -11.34
N ILE A 252 16.49 5.46 -12.02
CA ILE A 252 17.76 6.05 -11.64
C ILE A 252 18.15 7.01 -12.76
N ASP A 253 18.25 8.29 -12.42
CA ASP A 253 18.76 9.31 -13.32
C ASP A 253 20.16 9.69 -12.86
N THR A 254 21.17 9.38 -13.68
CA THR A 254 22.57 9.73 -13.40
C THR A 254 23.06 10.87 -14.25
N ALA A 255 23.75 11.80 -13.60
CA ALA A 255 24.52 12.87 -14.22
C ALA A 255 25.96 12.78 -13.72
N ASP A 256 26.92 12.95 -14.62
CA ASP A 256 28.33 12.88 -14.33
C ASP A 256 29.04 14.14 -14.83
N PHE A 257 29.92 14.67 -13.98
CA PHE A 257 30.63 15.92 -14.20
C PHE A 257 32.12 15.71 -13.94
N ARG A 258 32.97 16.36 -14.74
CA ARG A 258 34.41 16.38 -14.47
C ARG A 258 34.69 17.31 -13.30
N GLY A 259 35.32 16.76 -12.27
CA GLY A 259 35.71 17.46 -11.06
C GLY A 259 37.22 17.47 -10.85
N LEU A 260 37.64 18.19 -9.81
CA LEU A 260 39.00 18.16 -9.29
C LEU A 260 38.91 17.90 -7.79
N VAL A 261 39.53 16.83 -7.31
CA VAL A 261 39.62 16.49 -5.89
C VAL A 261 41.05 16.72 -5.40
N MET A 262 41.20 17.01 -4.11
CA MET A 262 42.51 17.22 -3.48
C MET A 262 43.13 15.88 -3.05
N SER A 263 44.32 15.57 -3.56
CA SER A 263 44.98 14.27 -3.35
C SER A 263 45.23 13.87 -1.89
N SER A 264 45.31 14.83 -0.97
CA SER A 264 45.66 14.60 0.44
C SER A 264 44.47 14.65 1.40
N GLY A 265 43.26 14.96 0.92
CA GLY A 265 42.08 15.23 1.78
C GLY A 265 42.25 16.43 2.74
N ARG A 266 43.45 16.99 2.84
CA ARG A 266 43.82 18.13 3.67
C ARG A 266 43.94 19.37 2.79
N TRP A 267 43.32 20.46 3.22
CA TRP A 267 43.39 21.75 2.56
C TRP A 267 44.75 22.43 2.82
N ASP A 268 45.81 21.83 2.28
CA ASP A 268 47.13 22.43 2.27
C ASP A 268 47.31 23.20 0.95
N SER A 269 47.93 24.37 0.99
CA SER A 269 48.15 25.22 -0.19
C SER A 269 48.98 24.53 -1.29
N ASN A 270 49.66 23.43 -0.95
CA ASN A 270 50.47 22.62 -1.87
C ASN A 270 49.74 21.33 -2.31
N ALA A 271 48.49 21.12 -1.93
CA ALA A 271 47.75 19.92 -2.30
C ALA A 271 47.51 19.88 -3.80
N GLN A 272 48.02 18.83 -4.43
CA GLN A 272 47.85 18.61 -5.86
C GLN A 272 46.37 18.34 -6.16
N ARG A 273 45.83 19.11 -7.12
CA ARG A 273 44.49 18.87 -7.68
C ARG A 273 44.56 17.70 -8.64
N VAL A 274 43.69 16.73 -8.45
CA VAL A 274 43.65 15.47 -9.19
C VAL A 274 42.33 15.42 -9.94
N PRO A 275 42.32 15.10 -11.25
CA PRO A 275 41.08 14.88 -12.00
C PRO A 275 40.24 13.80 -11.34
N SER A 276 38.97 14.12 -11.11
CA SER A 276 37.95 13.21 -10.62
C SER A 276 36.71 13.28 -11.50
N GLN A 277 35.85 12.29 -11.37
CA GLN A 277 34.51 12.28 -11.93
C GLN A 277 33.52 12.34 -10.78
N HIS A 278 32.79 13.43 -10.71
CA HIS A 278 31.69 13.60 -9.78
C HIS A 278 30.42 13.00 -10.40
N ILE A 279 29.71 12.19 -9.64
CA ILE A 279 28.48 11.54 -10.05
C ILE A 279 27.37 11.97 -9.12
N VAL A 280 26.30 12.46 -9.71
CA VAL A 280 25.04 12.76 -9.04
C VAL A 280 23.99 11.79 -9.56
N MET A 281 23.32 11.10 -8.65
CA MET A 281 22.29 10.12 -8.97
C MET A 281 21.00 10.51 -8.24
N ASP A 282 19.91 10.66 -9.01
CA ASP A 282 18.55 10.86 -8.49
C ASP A 282 17.77 9.55 -8.65
N ILE A 283 17.35 8.98 -7.53
CA ILE A 283 16.67 7.69 -7.46
C ILE A 283 15.22 7.94 -7.04
N ARG A 284 14.28 7.48 -7.86
CA ARG A 284 12.85 7.73 -7.68
C ARG A 284 12.02 6.52 -8.08
N ARG A 285 10.91 6.27 -7.38
CA ARG A 285 10.00 5.18 -7.77
C ARG A 285 9.38 5.40 -9.15
N PRO A 286 9.23 4.35 -9.98
CA PRO A 286 8.57 4.45 -11.27
C PRO A 286 7.08 4.75 -11.07
N VAL A 287 6.48 5.34 -12.10
CA VAL A 287 5.06 5.72 -12.10
C VAL A 287 4.15 4.50 -11.85
N SER A 288 4.55 3.32 -12.33
CA SER A 288 3.84 2.06 -12.11
C SER A 288 3.74 1.68 -10.64
N ALA A 289 4.87 1.68 -9.91
CA ALA A 289 4.91 1.37 -8.47
C ALA A 289 4.09 2.39 -7.66
N ARG A 290 4.17 3.67 -8.03
CA ARG A 290 3.35 4.73 -7.42
C ARG A 290 1.85 4.48 -7.61
N LEU A 291 1.43 4.22 -8.84
CA LEU A 291 0.02 3.95 -9.17
C LEU A 291 -0.49 2.72 -8.41
N PHE A 292 0.26 1.62 -8.42
CA PHE A 292 -0.11 0.40 -7.72
C PHE A 292 -0.28 0.63 -6.21
N THR A 293 0.66 1.34 -5.59
CA THR A 293 0.58 1.73 -4.17
C THR A 293 -0.65 2.57 -3.87
N LEU A 294 -0.95 3.58 -4.70
CA LEU A 294 -2.13 4.45 -4.54
C LEU A 294 -3.45 3.67 -4.71
N VAL A 295 -3.50 2.69 -5.60
CA VAL A 295 -4.66 1.80 -5.75
C VAL A 295 -4.87 0.95 -4.50
N LEU A 296 -3.81 0.32 -3.97
CA LEU A 296 -3.88 -0.44 -2.72
C LEU A 296 -4.30 0.45 -1.53
N PHE A 297 -3.79 1.67 -1.47
CA PHE A 297 -4.18 2.67 -0.48
C PHE A 297 -5.67 3.02 -0.58
N ALA A 298 -6.19 3.23 -1.79
CA ALA A 298 -7.60 3.51 -2.02
C ALA A 298 -8.49 2.31 -1.64
N ILE A 299 -8.10 1.08 -1.99
CA ILE A 299 -8.81 -0.15 -1.60
C ILE A 299 -8.89 -0.26 -0.08
N SER A 300 -7.79 0.02 0.62
CA SER A 300 -7.73 -0.02 2.08
C SER A 300 -8.71 0.98 2.74
N TRP A 301 -8.83 2.18 2.18
CA TRP A 301 -9.83 3.17 2.61
C TRP A 301 -11.27 2.73 2.32
N VAL A 302 -11.54 2.15 1.15
CA VAL A 302 -12.86 1.61 0.81
C VAL A 302 -13.27 0.52 1.80
N LEU A 303 -12.38 -0.42 2.11
CA LEU A 303 -12.64 -1.46 3.12
C LEU A 303 -12.95 -0.85 4.50
N THR A 304 -12.20 0.17 4.90
CA THR A 304 -12.42 0.90 6.15
C THR A 304 -13.80 1.56 6.19
N HIS A 305 -14.21 2.22 5.10
CA HIS A 305 -15.55 2.82 4.99
C HIS A 305 -16.67 1.78 4.96
N ILE A 306 -16.44 0.60 4.37
CA ILE A 306 -17.40 -0.51 4.41
C ILE A 306 -17.65 -0.95 5.87
N SER A 307 -16.59 -1.15 6.67
CA SER A 307 -16.73 -1.49 8.09
C SER A 307 -17.49 -0.41 8.88
N MET A 308 -17.20 0.86 8.63
CA MET A 308 -17.95 1.97 9.24
C MET A 308 -19.44 1.95 8.81
N GLY A 309 -19.73 1.70 7.54
CA GLY A 309 -21.10 1.59 7.03
C GLY A 309 -21.87 0.42 7.66
N GLN A 310 -21.21 -0.74 7.81
CA GLN A 310 -21.76 -1.90 8.52
C GLN A 310 -22.11 -1.57 9.97
N LEU A 311 -21.26 -0.83 10.68
CA LEU A 311 -21.53 -0.36 12.04
C LEU A 311 -22.77 0.55 12.11
N VAL A 312 -22.91 1.49 11.17
CA VAL A 312 -24.08 2.39 11.12
C VAL A 312 -25.37 1.60 10.86
N ILE A 313 -25.35 0.63 9.95
CA ILE A 313 -26.49 -0.25 9.66
C ILE A 313 -26.81 -1.14 10.87
N ALA A 314 -25.78 -1.70 11.51
CA ALA A 314 -25.91 -2.49 12.73
C ALA A 314 -26.66 -1.74 13.83
N ARG A 315 -26.31 -0.46 14.05
CA ARG A 315 -26.96 0.41 15.04
C ARG A 315 -28.44 0.64 14.76
N ARG A 316 -28.90 0.63 13.51
CA ARG A 316 -30.31 0.86 13.12
C ARG A 316 -31.25 -0.34 13.36
N GLY A 317 -30.81 -1.35 14.10
CA GLY A 317 -31.65 -2.51 14.44
C GLY A 317 -31.44 -3.72 13.54
N ALA A 318 -30.21 -3.98 13.08
CA ALA A 318 -29.91 -5.21 12.36
C ALA A 318 -30.25 -6.46 13.19
N GLN A 319 -30.66 -7.55 12.53
CA GLN A 319 -30.88 -8.83 13.21
C GLN A 319 -29.55 -9.42 13.70
N ILE A 320 -29.58 -10.27 14.73
CA ILE A 320 -28.39 -10.91 15.33
C ILE A 320 -27.53 -11.61 14.28
N GLY A 321 -28.15 -12.39 13.38
CA GLY A 321 -27.41 -13.08 12.31
C GLY A 321 -26.69 -12.12 11.37
N THR A 322 -27.32 -11.02 10.97
CA THR A 322 -26.67 -9.97 10.15
C THR A 322 -25.55 -9.28 10.90
N LEU A 323 -25.72 -9.04 12.20
CA LEU A 323 -24.71 -8.44 13.05
C LEU A 323 -23.46 -9.32 13.16
N ALA A 324 -23.64 -10.64 13.34
CA ALA A 324 -22.55 -11.60 13.33
C ALA A 324 -21.81 -11.61 11.98
N CYS A 325 -22.52 -11.54 10.84
CA CYS A 325 -21.88 -11.40 9.53
C CYS A 325 -21.04 -10.12 9.41
N PHE A 326 -21.57 -8.97 9.88
CA PHE A 326 -20.84 -7.70 9.87
C PHE A 326 -19.59 -7.75 10.76
N LEU A 327 -19.71 -8.38 11.93
CA LEU A 327 -18.57 -8.60 12.82
C LEU A 327 -17.49 -9.43 12.13
N ILE A 328 -17.85 -10.56 11.51
CA ILE A 328 -16.90 -11.42 10.78
C ILE A 328 -16.21 -10.63 9.67
N ILE A 329 -16.96 -9.90 8.83
CA ILE A 329 -16.38 -9.12 7.72
C ILE A 329 -15.44 -8.05 8.26
N SER A 330 -15.82 -7.30 9.30
CA SER A 330 -14.96 -6.25 9.85
C SER A 330 -13.71 -6.80 10.53
N THR A 331 -13.78 -7.97 11.18
CA THR A 331 -12.60 -8.66 11.72
C THR A 331 -11.68 -9.14 10.60
N VAL A 332 -12.23 -9.68 9.51
CA VAL A 332 -11.46 -10.06 8.32
C VAL A 332 -10.76 -8.85 7.71
N THR A 333 -11.46 -7.71 7.58
CA THR A 333 -10.85 -6.44 7.13
C THR A 333 -9.68 -6.03 8.02
N LEU A 334 -9.83 -6.12 9.35
CA LEU A 334 -8.77 -5.77 10.31
C LEU A 334 -7.49 -6.60 10.10
N VAL A 335 -7.64 -7.88 9.73
CA VAL A 335 -6.52 -8.79 9.45
C VAL A 335 -5.94 -8.59 8.04
N ILE A 336 -6.77 -8.22 7.06
CA ILE A 336 -6.35 -8.00 5.67
C ILE A 336 -5.58 -6.70 5.49
N LEU A 337 -5.91 -5.62 6.22
CA LEU A 337 -5.24 -4.32 6.06
C LEU A 337 -3.69 -4.41 6.18
N PRO A 338 -3.11 -5.09 7.19
CA PRO A 338 -1.67 -5.33 7.25
C PRO A 338 -1.11 -6.10 6.04
N GLN A 339 -1.86 -7.07 5.50
CA GLN A 339 -1.45 -7.84 4.32
C GLN A 339 -1.43 -6.96 3.06
N ILE A 340 -2.42 -6.07 2.90
CA ILE A 340 -2.44 -5.09 1.80
C ILE A 340 -1.23 -4.15 1.91
N ARG A 341 -0.92 -3.68 3.13
CA ARG A 341 0.25 -2.82 3.37
C ARG A 341 1.58 -3.52 3.09
N HIS A 342 1.70 -4.81 3.42
CA HIS A 342 2.89 -5.61 3.11
C HIS A 342 3.01 -5.96 1.61
N SER A 343 1.88 -5.94 0.89
CA SER A 343 1.86 -6.15 -0.57
C SER A 343 2.26 -4.91 -1.38
N MET A 344 2.51 -3.77 -0.72
CA MET A 344 2.99 -2.56 -1.40
C MET A 344 4.46 -2.73 -1.82
N PRO A 345 4.84 -2.36 -3.05
CA PRO A 345 6.16 -2.64 -3.63
C PRO A 345 7.24 -1.88 -2.88
N ASP A 346 8.24 -2.62 -2.40
CA ASP A 346 9.40 -2.16 -1.61
C ASP A 346 9.04 -1.06 -0.63
N ALA A 347 7.93 -1.30 0.08
CA ALA A 347 7.40 -0.34 0.99
C ALA A 347 8.28 -0.32 2.24
N PRO A 348 8.78 0.84 2.66
CA PRO A 348 9.65 0.95 3.83
C PRO A 348 8.97 0.39 5.08
N GLY A 349 9.78 0.04 6.08
CA GLY A 349 9.30 -0.23 7.43
C GLY A 349 8.37 0.88 7.97
N LEU A 350 7.65 0.57 9.07
CA LEU A 350 6.64 1.44 9.69
C LEU A 350 7.21 2.69 10.41
N ASN A 351 8.22 3.34 9.82
CA ASN A 351 9.03 4.40 10.43
C ASN A 351 8.43 5.81 10.22
N GLY A 352 7.10 5.95 10.33
CA GLY A 352 6.45 7.27 10.23
C GLY A 352 6.36 7.82 8.81
N VAL A 353 6.29 6.93 7.83
CA VAL A 353 6.13 7.26 6.42
C VAL A 353 4.75 7.89 6.20
N LEU A 354 4.64 8.85 5.27
CA LEU A 354 3.42 9.64 5.04
C LEU A 354 2.17 8.76 4.90
N ILE A 355 2.26 7.68 4.09
CA ILE A 355 1.14 6.76 3.83
C ILE A 355 0.66 6.03 5.09
N ASP A 356 1.57 5.76 6.03
CA ASP A 356 1.25 5.05 7.26
C ASP A 356 0.55 5.99 8.23
N CYS A 357 1.05 7.23 8.34
CA CYS A 357 0.50 8.27 9.19
C CYS A 357 -0.92 8.67 8.79
N ILE A 358 -1.18 8.85 7.49
CA ILE A 358 -2.49 9.30 7.01
C ILE A 358 -3.42 8.15 6.64
N GLY A 359 -2.90 6.94 6.43
CA GLY A 359 -3.65 5.79 5.93
C GLY A 359 -3.68 4.65 6.92
N PHE A 360 -2.60 3.89 6.96
CA PHE A 360 -2.56 2.60 7.67
C PHE A 360 -2.98 2.71 9.14
N PHE A 361 -2.38 3.63 9.92
CA PHE A 361 -2.71 3.76 11.34
C PHE A 361 -4.15 4.23 11.58
N PRO A 362 -4.65 5.32 10.94
CA PRO A 362 -6.06 5.70 11.05
C PRO A 362 -7.02 4.58 10.65
N GLN A 363 -6.74 3.86 9.55
CA GLN A 363 -7.58 2.75 9.09
C GLN A 363 -7.65 1.63 10.12
N MET A 364 -6.51 1.20 10.67
CA MET A 364 -6.45 0.15 11.71
C MET A 364 -7.23 0.56 12.96
N VAL A 365 -7.09 1.80 13.42
CA VAL A 365 -7.82 2.33 14.58
C VAL A 365 -9.33 2.37 14.32
N ILE A 366 -9.76 2.91 13.17
CA ILE A 366 -11.18 3.02 12.82
C ILE A 366 -11.83 1.64 12.71
N VAL A 367 -11.20 0.69 12.00
CA VAL A 367 -11.74 -0.66 11.84
C VAL A 367 -11.74 -1.41 13.19
N GLY A 368 -10.68 -1.27 13.99
CA GLY A 368 -10.60 -1.86 15.33
C GLY A 368 -11.74 -1.37 16.25
N LEU A 369 -11.99 -0.06 16.26
CA LEU A 369 -13.13 0.52 17.00
C LEU A 369 -14.48 0.01 16.48
N CYS A 370 -14.63 -0.16 15.16
CA CYS A 370 -15.85 -0.72 14.58
C CYS A 370 -16.10 -2.16 15.08
N VAL A 371 -15.06 -3.00 15.09
CA VAL A 371 -15.14 -4.38 15.61
C VAL A 371 -15.55 -4.38 17.08
N ILE A 372 -14.90 -3.57 17.93
CA ILE A 372 -15.23 -3.46 19.36
C ILE A 372 -16.71 -3.09 19.56
N ILE A 373 -17.20 -2.07 18.86
CA ILE A 373 -18.59 -1.63 19.00
C ILE A 373 -19.56 -2.69 18.48
N LEU A 374 -19.23 -3.38 17.37
CA LEU A 374 -20.06 -4.48 16.85
C LEU A 374 -20.16 -5.65 17.85
N VAL A 375 -19.07 -6.01 18.52
CA VAL A 375 -19.08 -7.02 19.60
C VAL A 375 -19.96 -6.58 20.76
N LEU A 376 -19.84 -5.33 21.21
CA LEU A 376 -20.68 -4.78 22.27
C LEU A 376 -22.16 -4.79 21.88
N LEU A 377 -22.51 -4.39 20.65
CA LEU A 377 -23.88 -4.46 20.15
C LEU A 377 -24.42 -5.89 20.11
N LEU A 378 -23.56 -6.87 19.78
CA LEU A 378 -23.94 -8.27 19.74
C LEU A 378 -24.22 -8.79 21.16
N ALA A 379 -23.32 -8.49 22.09
CA ALA A 379 -23.45 -8.86 23.50
C ALA A 379 -24.71 -8.26 24.14
N VAL A 380 -24.98 -6.97 23.91
CA VAL A 380 -26.20 -6.31 24.42
C VAL A 380 -27.46 -6.97 23.85
N ARG A 381 -27.49 -7.28 22.55
CA ARG A 381 -28.65 -7.92 21.91
C ARG A 381 -28.89 -9.36 22.37
N GLU A 382 -27.82 -10.13 22.57
CA GLU A 382 -27.92 -11.48 23.14
C GLU A 382 -28.44 -11.43 24.57
N LEU A 383 -27.95 -10.50 25.39
CA LEU A 383 -28.40 -10.32 26.77
C LEU A 383 -29.88 -9.91 26.84
N ASP A 384 -30.33 -9.01 25.97
CA ASP A 384 -31.74 -8.62 25.87
C ASP A 384 -32.62 -9.80 25.42
N SER A 385 -32.10 -10.66 24.53
CA SER A 385 -32.79 -11.89 24.11
C SER A 385 -32.98 -12.88 25.26
N TRP A 386 -32.05 -12.94 26.21
CA TRP A 386 -32.17 -13.81 27.40
C TRP A 386 -33.19 -13.27 28.41
N LYS A 387 -33.24 -11.95 28.59
CA LYS A 387 -34.21 -11.31 29.50
C LYS A 387 -35.65 -11.42 29.00
N GLY A 388 -35.86 -11.50 27.69
CA GLY A 388 -37.17 -11.74 27.07
C GLY A 388 -37.67 -13.19 27.15
N GLY A 389 -37.16 -14.01 28.09
CA GLY A 389 -37.50 -15.42 28.23
C GLY A 389 -39.00 -15.70 28.40
N PRO A 390 -39.44 -16.97 28.25
CA PRO A 390 -40.81 -17.41 27.90
C PRO A 390 -41.93 -17.14 28.93
N ASN A 391 -41.69 -16.30 29.94
CA ASN A 391 -42.61 -16.07 31.05
C ASN A 391 -43.75 -15.10 30.73
N GLU A 392 -43.91 -14.67 29.48
CA GLU A 392 -45.26 -14.45 28.94
C GLU A 392 -45.88 -15.84 28.65
N ALA A 393 -46.01 -16.62 29.73
CA ALA A 393 -46.89 -17.75 29.78
C ALA A 393 -48.21 -17.26 29.22
N TYR A 394 -48.66 -17.95 28.18
CA TYR A 394 -50.04 -18.06 27.75
C TYR A 394 -50.99 -17.75 28.92
N PHE A 395 -51.30 -16.48 29.16
CA PHE A 395 -52.57 -16.15 29.75
C PHE A 395 -53.52 -16.41 28.59
N PRO A 396 -54.30 -17.51 28.64
CA PRO A 396 -55.32 -17.75 27.63
C PRO A 396 -56.10 -16.46 27.55
N SER A 397 -55.98 -15.78 26.40
CA SER A 397 -56.61 -14.49 26.21
C SER A 397 -58.08 -14.69 26.51
N SER A 398 -58.50 -14.15 27.65
CA SER A 398 -59.91 -13.97 28.01
C SER A 398 -60.61 -13.53 26.74
N THR A 399 -61.56 -14.36 26.31
CA THR A 399 -62.49 -14.17 25.20
C THR A 399 -62.78 -12.69 24.99
N ARG A 400 -62.08 -12.08 24.02
CA ARG A 400 -62.43 -10.74 23.57
C ARG A 400 -63.81 -10.85 22.92
N PRO A 401 -64.82 -10.08 23.37
CA PRO A 401 -66.13 -10.10 22.76
C PRO A 401 -66.00 -9.74 21.28
N VAL A 402 -66.73 -10.50 20.46
CA VAL A 402 -66.84 -10.35 19.01
C VAL A 402 -67.09 -8.89 18.67
N ARG A 403 -66.09 -8.21 18.11
CA ARG A 403 -66.26 -6.87 17.56
C ARG A 403 -67.11 -7.00 16.30
N PRO A 404 -68.22 -6.24 16.16
CA PRO A 404 -69.13 -6.36 15.02
C PRO A 404 -68.36 -6.22 13.70
N GLN A 405 -68.68 -7.12 12.78
CA GLN A 405 -68.11 -7.17 11.43
C GLN A 405 -68.20 -5.79 10.78
N ARG A 406 -67.05 -5.28 10.36
CA ARG A 406 -66.99 -4.12 9.47
C ARG A 406 -67.64 -4.51 8.14
N PRO A 407 -68.50 -3.67 7.55
CA PRO A 407 -69.13 -3.95 6.26
C PRO A 407 -68.07 -4.20 5.18
N PRO A 408 -68.39 -5.03 4.16
CA PRO A 408 -67.44 -5.42 3.13
C PRO A 408 -66.86 -4.18 2.44
N GLN A 409 -65.53 -4.09 2.43
CA GLN A 409 -64.83 -3.12 1.58
C GLN A 409 -65.11 -3.50 0.13
N SER A 410 -65.75 -2.58 -0.59
CA SER A 410 -66.02 -2.68 -2.01
C SER A 410 -64.74 -2.96 -2.78
N LEU A 411 -64.75 -4.07 -3.51
CA LEU A 411 -63.77 -4.35 -4.54
C LEU A 411 -63.85 -3.28 -5.65
N HIS A 412 -62.66 -2.90 -6.10
CA HIS A 412 -62.30 -2.62 -7.50
C HIS A 412 -62.40 -1.19 -8.10
N PHE A 413 -61.24 -0.83 -8.70
CA PHE A 413 -60.97 0.00 -9.89
C PHE A 413 -60.83 1.53 -9.80
N GLY A 414 -59.60 2.01 -10.12
CA GLY A 414 -59.39 3.20 -10.96
C GLY A 414 -58.83 4.46 -10.27
N PRO A 415 -57.76 5.11 -10.81
CA PRO A 415 -57.00 6.15 -10.10
C PRO A 415 -57.50 7.59 -10.32
N ASN A 416 -57.28 8.42 -9.31
CA ASN A 416 -57.10 9.89 -9.33
C ASN A 416 -58.32 10.85 -9.36
N ALA A 417 -59.56 10.40 -9.57
CA ALA A 417 -60.71 11.34 -9.50
C ALA A 417 -61.24 11.56 -8.06
N ASP A 418 -61.29 10.49 -7.26
CA ASP A 418 -61.91 10.56 -5.93
C ASP A 418 -61.04 11.25 -4.87
N MET A 419 -59.71 11.16 -5.02
CA MET A 419 -58.79 11.86 -4.11
C MET A 419 -58.88 13.38 -4.30
N ALA A 420 -59.09 13.83 -5.54
CA ALA A 420 -59.33 15.24 -5.85
C ALA A 420 -60.68 15.74 -5.30
N GLN A 421 -61.74 14.92 -5.34
CA GLN A 421 -63.01 15.27 -4.72
C GLN A 421 -62.91 15.32 -3.18
N TRP A 422 -62.18 14.39 -2.56
CA TRP A 422 -62.00 14.38 -1.11
C TRP A 422 -61.20 15.59 -0.63
N GLU A 423 -60.10 15.93 -1.30
CA GLU A 423 -59.31 17.12 -0.95
C GLU A 423 -60.07 18.43 -1.18
N ARG A 424 -60.85 18.53 -2.27
CA ARG A 424 -61.70 19.70 -2.54
C ARG A 424 -62.79 19.86 -1.48
N LYS A 425 -63.37 18.75 -1.00
CA LYS A 425 -64.40 18.76 0.06
C LYS A 425 -63.79 19.12 1.43
N ARG A 426 -62.56 18.67 1.69
CA ARG A 426 -61.80 19.02 2.90
C ARG A 426 -61.43 20.51 2.94
N THR A 427 -60.89 21.04 1.84
CA THR A 427 -60.54 22.48 1.75
C THR A 427 -61.77 23.37 1.81
N MET A 428 -62.87 22.99 1.18
CA MET A 428 -64.12 23.77 1.26
C MET A 428 -64.68 23.81 2.70
N ARG A 429 -64.58 22.71 3.47
CA ARG A 429 -64.96 22.69 4.90
C ARG A 429 -64.02 23.54 5.77
N HIS A 430 -62.72 23.56 5.47
CA HIS A 430 -61.79 24.46 6.18
C HIS A 430 -62.08 25.94 5.91
N LEU A 431 -62.40 26.30 4.66
CA LEU A 431 -62.73 27.68 4.29
C LEU A 431 -64.08 28.14 4.85
N ARG A 432 -65.02 27.22 5.10
CA ARG A 432 -66.29 27.51 5.79
C ARG A 432 -66.17 27.63 7.30
N GLY A 433 -65.01 27.33 7.89
CA GLY A 433 -64.83 27.36 9.35
C GLY A 433 -65.46 26.17 10.08
N ASP A 434 -65.88 25.11 9.36
CA ASP A 434 -66.56 23.94 9.95
C ASP A 434 -65.62 23.05 10.77
N TYR A 435 -64.31 23.32 10.75
CA TYR A 435 -63.32 22.71 11.63
C TYR A 435 -62.96 23.67 12.76
N VAL A 436 -63.81 23.71 13.79
CA VAL A 436 -63.42 24.21 15.10
C VAL A 436 -62.71 23.04 15.79
N PHE A 437 -61.38 23.15 15.97
CA PHE A 437 -60.67 22.24 16.87
C PHE A 437 -61.37 22.33 18.24
N PRO A 438 -61.82 21.21 18.84
CA PRO A 438 -62.38 21.28 20.18
C PRO A 438 -61.33 21.91 21.11
N PRO A 439 -61.71 22.88 21.95
CA PRO A 439 -60.78 23.50 22.87
C PRO A 439 -60.16 22.42 23.77
N VAL A 440 -58.84 22.39 23.83
CA VAL A 440 -58.11 21.54 24.77
C VAL A 440 -58.38 22.10 26.16
N SER A 441 -59.21 21.43 26.95
CA SER A 441 -59.37 21.73 28.38
C SER A 441 -58.11 21.31 29.12
N ILE A 442 -57.29 22.29 29.49
CA ILE A 442 -56.18 22.11 30.43
C ILE A 442 -56.74 22.31 31.84
N GLU A 443 -57.27 21.23 32.43
CA GLU A 443 -57.53 21.17 33.88
C GLU A 443 -56.22 20.82 34.60
N GLY A 444 -55.91 21.56 35.67
CA GLY A 444 -54.85 21.20 36.61
C GLY A 444 -53.68 22.19 36.70
N ALA A 445 -53.96 23.47 36.94
CA ALA A 445 -52.97 24.40 37.47
C ALA A 445 -52.95 24.28 39.00
N ASP A 446 -52.08 23.42 39.53
CA ASP A 446 -51.72 23.49 40.95
C ASP A 446 -50.51 24.42 41.13
N ARG A 447 -50.76 25.51 41.86
CA ARG A 447 -49.83 26.62 42.09
C ARG A 447 -48.87 26.23 43.21
N SER A 448 -47.60 25.96 42.88
CA SER A 448 -46.47 26.49 43.65
C SER A 448 -45.13 26.04 43.04
N LYS A 449 -44.42 26.98 42.40
CA LYS A 449 -42.97 27.26 42.56
C LYS A 449 -42.44 28.17 41.43
N PRO A 450 -41.39 28.96 41.70
CA PRO A 450 -41.08 30.15 40.92
C PRO A 450 -40.26 29.88 39.65
N ALA A 451 -40.70 30.54 38.59
CA ALA A 451 -39.94 31.16 37.50
C ALA A 451 -38.59 30.53 37.09
N TRP A 452 -38.65 29.59 36.13
CA TRP A 452 -37.56 29.39 35.17
C TRP A 452 -37.96 29.97 33.81
N LYS A 453 -37.22 30.98 33.36
CA LYS A 453 -37.37 31.59 32.03
C LYS A 453 -36.76 30.63 30.98
N PRO A 454 -37.50 30.21 29.93
CA PRO A 454 -36.89 29.54 28.80
C PRO A 454 -36.32 30.57 27.83
N ALA A 455 -34.99 30.62 27.71
CA ALA A 455 -34.32 31.37 26.65
C ALA A 455 -34.47 30.61 25.33
N HIS A 456 -35.12 31.25 24.36
CA HIS A 456 -35.31 30.74 23.02
C HIS A 456 -33.98 30.50 22.29
N ARG A 457 -33.85 29.26 21.81
CA ARG A 457 -32.89 28.78 20.83
C ARG A 457 -33.04 29.57 19.52
N ARG A 458 -32.13 30.51 19.25
CA ARG A 458 -32.02 31.20 17.96
C ARG A 458 -30.76 30.73 17.24
N ASN A 459 -30.96 29.96 16.18
CA ASN A 459 -29.91 29.60 15.22
C ASN A 459 -29.35 30.88 14.57
N LYS A 460 -28.02 31.00 14.53
CA LYS A 460 -27.31 31.83 13.56
C LYS A 460 -26.09 31.06 13.03
N THR A 461 -26.22 30.61 11.80
CA THR A 461 -25.13 30.35 10.86
C THR A 461 -24.55 31.70 10.41
N THR A 462 -23.23 31.88 10.46
CA THR A 462 -22.39 32.49 9.39
C THR A 462 -20.91 32.52 9.78
N ARG A 463 -20.08 32.14 8.79
CA ARG A 463 -18.63 32.35 8.57
C ARG A 463 -17.94 33.44 9.38
N THR A 464 -16.68 33.19 9.78
CA THR A 464 -15.56 34.15 9.66
C THR A 464 -14.24 33.39 9.47
N VAL A 465 -13.40 33.94 8.60
CA VAL A 465 -12.10 33.48 8.11
C VAL A 465 -10.99 34.28 8.81
N MET A 466 -9.83 33.65 9.02
CA MET A 466 -8.49 34.21 9.21
C MET A 466 -8.12 35.03 10.48
N THR A 467 -6.84 34.82 10.84
CA THR A 467 -5.85 35.66 11.55
C THR A 467 -5.54 35.33 13.01
N THR A 468 -4.26 35.51 13.36
CA THR A 468 -3.41 34.99 14.45
C THR A 468 -2.70 33.67 14.10
N VAL A 469 -1.42 33.56 13.71
CA VAL A 469 -0.21 34.39 13.74
C VAL A 469 0.16 34.94 15.13
N GLU A 470 1.36 34.54 15.56
CA GLU A 470 2.17 35.07 16.65
C GLU A 470 1.76 34.67 18.06
N ASP A 471 2.36 33.57 18.53
CA ASP A 471 3.31 33.51 19.64
C ASP A 471 3.85 32.07 19.65
N GLY A 472 5.14 31.74 19.58
CA GLY A 472 6.30 32.48 20.03
C GLY A 472 7.08 31.66 21.07
N GLU A 473 7.38 30.38 20.83
CA GLU A 473 8.32 29.62 21.68
C GLU A 473 9.24 28.72 20.84
N ILE A 474 10.46 29.24 20.63
CA ILE A 474 11.62 28.54 20.10
C ILE A 474 12.27 27.81 21.29
N SER A 475 12.00 26.52 21.45
CA SER A 475 12.71 25.69 22.43
C SER A 475 14.04 25.21 21.84
N ARG A 476 15.06 25.99 22.16
CA ARG A 476 16.50 25.72 22.12
C ARG A 476 16.81 24.42 22.88
N TRP A 477 17.14 23.34 22.19
CA TRP A 477 17.81 22.17 22.79
C TRP A 477 19.21 22.11 22.23
N SER A 478 20.14 22.39 23.12
CA SER A 478 21.58 22.45 22.94
C SER A 478 22.20 21.06 22.88
N ASP A 479 23.13 20.94 21.96
CA ASP A 479 24.42 20.24 22.06
C ASP A 479 24.84 19.87 23.49
N ASN A 480 25.19 18.60 23.66
CA ASN A 480 26.24 18.08 24.53
C ASN A 480 26.20 16.56 24.42
N GLU A 481 27.11 15.94 23.68
CA GLU A 481 27.80 14.69 24.07
C GLU A 481 29.10 14.60 23.26
N ASP A 482 30.16 15.21 23.82
CA ASP A 482 31.54 14.79 23.63
C ASP A 482 31.86 13.77 24.75
N GLU A 483 32.13 12.51 24.40
CA GLU A 483 33.12 11.63 25.05
C GLU A 483 33.54 10.48 24.11
#